data_AF-A0A167C782-F1
#
_entry.id   AF-A0A167C782-F1
#
_cell.length_a   1.000
_cell.length_b   1.000
_cell.length_c   1.000
_cell.angle_alpha   90.00
_cell.angle_beta   90.00
_cell.angle_gamma   90.00
#
_symmetry.space_group_name_H-M   'P 1'
#
loop_
_entity.id
_entity.type
_entity.pdbx_description
1 polymer ?
#
loop_
_entity_poly.entity_id
_entity_poly.type
_entity_poly.pdbx_seq_one_letter_code
_entity_poly.pdbx_strand_id
1 'polypeptide(L)'
;MYAIRKASPFPAYADFTVYLEEQRIADSQSFVESLSELELALLICAARAEVKLESDTLNFNLVYDEYVEVGKRIREDRRAAIVSADVDGYRIWSRQVARSAWEKLEAMELVVYISSTATGKAAAAGAALDDELKLIKVDASLLEISNMIGRSHPLHKWTRI
;
A
#
# COMPACT_ATOMS: atom_id res chain seq x y z
N MET A 1 13.24 -1.52 26.42
CA MET A 1 14.45 -1.69 27.26
C MET A 1 14.19 -2.86 28.21
N TYR A 2 14.61 -4.08 27.85
CA TYR A 2 14.31 -5.27 28.65
C TYR A 2 15.12 -5.27 29.95
N ALA A 3 14.43 -5.38 31.08
CA ALA A 3 15.06 -5.38 32.39
C ALA A 3 15.63 -6.77 32.69
N ILE A 4 16.96 -6.91 32.61
CA ILE A 4 17.65 -8.10 33.12
C ILE A 4 17.46 -8.13 34.63
N ARG A 5 16.52 -8.96 35.11
CA ARG A 5 16.30 -9.16 36.54
C ARG A 5 17.38 -10.11 37.06
N LYS A 6 18.04 -9.77 38.17
CA LYS A 6 19.07 -10.63 38.81
C LYS A 6 18.59 -12.06 39.12
N ALA A 7 17.27 -12.29 39.20
CA ALA A 7 16.66 -13.59 39.44
C ALA A 7 16.68 -14.54 38.23
N SER A 8 16.94 -14.02 37.02
CA SER A 8 16.92 -14.79 35.77
C SER A 8 18.02 -14.22 34.86
N PRO A 9 19.28 -14.68 35.01
CA PRO A 9 20.45 -14.09 34.35
C PRO A 9 20.51 -14.33 32.83
N PHE A 10 19.64 -15.19 32.31
CA PHE A 10 19.50 -15.46 30.89
C PHE A 10 18.11 -15.02 30.40
N PRO A 11 18.00 -14.37 29.24
CA PRO A 11 16.70 -14.09 28.63
C PRO A 11 15.95 -15.40 28.38
N ALA A 12 14.65 -15.42 28.66
CA ALA A 12 13.85 -16.58 28.34
C ALA A 12 13.72 -16.71 26.82
N TYR A 13 13.55 -17.93 26.30
CA TYR A 13 13.32 -18.13 24.86
C TYR A 13 12.14 -17.28 24.34
N ALA A 14 11.11 -17.08 25.17
CA ALA A 14 9.97 -16.21 24.87
C ALA A 14 10.33 -14.72 24.73
N ASP A 15 11.41 -14.24 25.36
CA ASP A 15 11.84 -12.84 25.21
C ASP A 15 12.44 -12.59 23.82
N PHE A 16 13.11 -13.59 23.25
CA PHE A 16 13.65 -13.51 21.88
C PHE A 16 12.54 -13.51 20.83
N THR A 17 11.47 -14.30 21.03
CA THR A 17 10.34 -14.30 20.11
C THR A 17 9.62 -12.95 20.10
N VAL A 18 9.42 -12.33 21.27
CA VAL A 18 8.82 -11.00 21.36
C VAL A 18 9.73 -9.94 20.72
N TYR A 19 11.04 -9.98 20.97
CA TYR A 19 11.98 -9.04 20.36
C TYR A 19 12.01 -9.16 18.82
N LEU A 20 12.03 -10.37 18.29
CA LEU A 20 12.03 -10.59 16.84
C LEU A 20 10.71 -10.15 16.20
N GLU A 21 9.58 -10.38 16.86
CA GLU A 21 8.29 -9.85 16.41
C GLU A 21 8.26 -8.32 16.45
N GLU A 22 8.73 -7.70 17.54
CA GLU A 22 8.80 -6.24 17.67
C GLU A 22 9.72 -5.61 16.61
N GLN A 23 10.88 -6.19 16.33
CA GLN A 23 11.76 -5.71 15.27
C GLN A 23 11.12 -5.83 13.88
N ARG A 24 10.49 -6.97 13.58
CA ARG A 24 9.83 -7.19 12.29
C ARG A 24 8.68 -6.20 12.07
N ILE A 25 7.93 -5.89 13.12
CA ILE A 25 6.86 -4.88 13.10
C ILE A 25 7.48 -3.48 12.94
N ALA A 26 8.54 -3.15 13.68
CA ALA A 26 9.18 -1.84 13.57
C ALA A 26 9.76 -1.57 12.17
N ASP A 27 10.40 -2.57 11.55
CA ASP A 27 10.97 -2.45 10.20
C ASP A 27 9.87 -2.26 9.15
N SER A 28 8.74 -2.98 9.27
CA SER A 28 7.60 -2.85 8.37
C SER A 28 6.82 -1.54 8.57
N GLN A 29 6.63 -1.11 9.81
CA GLN A 29 5.97 0.18 10.11
C GLN A 29 6.83 1.37 9.67
N SER A 30 8.12 1.37 9.99
CA SER A 30 9.04 2.45 9.57
C SER A 30 9.15 2.55 8.05
N PHE A 31 9.04 1.43 7.33
CA PHE A 31 8.94 1.43 5.87
C PHE A 31 7.68 2.14 5.36
N VAL A 32 6.51 1.86 5.96
CA VAL A 32 5.26 2.54 5.61
C VAL A 32 5.27 4.01 5.99
N GLU A 33 5.91 4.37 7.09
CA GLU A 33 6.10 5.77 7.51
C GLU A 33 7.00 6.57 6.55
N SER A 34 7.88 5.89 5.81
CA SER A 34 8.74 6.53 4.80
C SER A 34 8.01 6.87 3.49
N LEU A 35 6.84 6.27 3.25
CA LEU A 35 6.01 6.52 2.08
C LEU A 35 5.20 7.81 2.25
N SER A 36 5.03 8.55 1.15
CA SER A 36 4.11 9.67 1.11
C SER A 36 2.64 9.20 1.19
N GLU A 37 1.75 10.09 1.64
CA GLU A 37 0.32 9.77 1.76
C GLU A 37 -0.32 9.34 0.43
N LEU A 38 0.17 9.85 -0.70
CA LEU A 38 -0.31 9.46 -2.03
C LEU A 38 0.20 8.07 -2.43
N GLU A 39 1.47 7.77 -2.19
CA GLU A 39 2.06 6.46 -2.47
C GLU A 39 1.35 5.37 -1.66
N LEU A 40 1.12 5.63 -0.37
CA LEU A 40 0.39 4.72 0.51
C LEU A 40 -1.07 4.53 0.06
N ALA A 41 -1.75 5.60 -0.34
CA ALA A 41 -3.12 5.52 -0.84
C ALA A 41 -3.21 4.69 -2.13
N LEU A 42 -2.27 4.86 -3.07
CA LEU A 42 -2.20 4.07 -4.29
C LEU A 42 -1.93 2.59 -4.00
N LEU A 43 -1.03 2.28 -3.06
CA LEU A 43 -0.74 0.92 -2.64
C LEU A 43 -1.97 0.23 -2.03
N ILE A 44 -2.71 0.92 -1.16
CA ILE A 44 -3.97 0.42 -0.59
C ILE A 44 -4.99 0.17 -1.71
N CYS A 45 -5.15 1.11 -2.64
CA CYS A 45 -6.08 0.96 -3.76
C CYS A 45 -5.69 -0.20 -4.69
N ALA A 46 -4.40 -0.46 -4.88
CA ALA A 46 -3.94 -1.60 -5.64
C ALA A 46 -4.29 -2.92 -4.94
N ALA A 47 -3.98 -3.06 -3.65
CA ALA A 47 -4.38 -4.24 -2.87
C ALA A 47 -5.91 -4.41 -2.79
N ARG A 48 -6.69 -3.32 -2.76
CA ARG A 48 -8.16 -3.38 -2.86
C ARG A 48 -8.63 -3.89 -4.22
N ALA A 49 -8.03 -3.39 -5.30
CA ALA A 49 -8.38 -3.79 -6.66
C ALA A 49 -8.10 -5.29 -6.87
N GLU A 50 -6.99 -5.80 -6.35
CA GLU A 50 -6.64 -7.23 -6.37
C GLU A 50 -7.75 -8.09 -5.73
N VAL A 51 -8.20 -7.71 -4.53
CA VAL A 51 -9.29 -8.39 -3.82
C VAL A 51 -10.62 -8.27 -4.56
N LYS A 52 -10.95 -7.08 -5.10
CA LYS A 52 -12.23 -6.80 -5.76
C LYS A 52 -12.35 -7.49 -7.13
N LEU A 53 -11.24 -7.64 -7.85
CA LEU A 53 -11.17 -8.24 -9.18
C LEU A 53 -10.82 -9.73 -9.14
N GLU A 54 -10.53 -10.29 -7.96
CA GLU A 54 -10.03 -11.66 -7.77
C GLU A 54 -8.88 -11.99 -8.74
N SER A 55 -8.01 -11.00 -8.98
CA SER A 55 -6.95 -11.08 -9.98
C SER A 55 -5.63 -10.61 -9.40
N ASP A 56 -4.63 -11.50 -9.45
CA ASP A 56 -3.26 -11.25 -9.00
C ASP A 56 -2.48 -10.28 -9.90
N THR A 57 -3.10 -9.83 -11.01
CA THR A 57 -2.47 -8.97 -12.01
C THR A 57 -3.30 -7.73 -12.23
N LEU A 58 -2.74 -6.57 -11.92
CA LEU A 58 -3.39 -5.27 -12.07
C LEU A 58 -2.69 -4.43 -13.13
N ASN A 59 -3.23 -3.26 -13.45
CA ASN A 59 -2.53 -2.23 -14.22
C ASN A 59 -2.71 -0.87 -13.52
N PHE A 60 -1.89 0.12 -13.87
CA PHE A 60 -1.98 1.45 -13.24
C PHE A 60 -3.37 2.09 -13.43
N ASN A 61 -4.02 1.83 -14.57
CA ASN A 61 -5.34 2.39 -14.87
C ASN A 61 -6.42 1.92 -13.89
N LEU A 62 -6.47 0.62 -13.62
CA LEU A 62 -7.39 0.01 -12.66
C LEU A 62 -7.14 0.54 -11.25
N VAL A 63 -5.87 0.68 -10.86
CA VAL A 63 -5.51 1.24 -9.54
C VAL A 63 -5.94 2.69 -9.43
N TYR A 64 -5.70 3.50 -10.46
CA TYR A 64 -6.08 4.92 -10.46
C TYR A 64 -7.60 5.11 -10.47
N ASP A 65 -8.34 4.28 -11.22
CA ASP A 65 -9.80 4.32 -11.22
C ASP A 65 -10.37 3.94 -9.84
N GLU A 66 -9.86 2.88 -9.21
CA GLU A 66 -10.24 2.50 -7.83
C GLU A 66 -9.86 3.61 -6.83
N TYR A 67 -8.70 4.26 -6.98
CA TYR A 67 -8.29 5.41 -6.16
C TYR A 67 -9.28 6.58 -6.26
N VAL A 68 -9.70 6.93 -7.47
CA VAL A 68 -10.68 8.00 -7.69
C VAL A 68 -12.05 7.59 -7.12
N GLU A 69 -12.48 6.34 -7.29
CA GLU A 69 -13.73 5.82 -6.71
C GLU A 69 -13.73 5.87 -5.18
N VAL A 70 -12.69 5.37 -4.53
CA VAL A 70 -12.55 5.38 -3.06
C VAL A 70 -12.50 6.81 -2.53
N GLY A 71 -11.72 7.68 -3.17
CA GLY A 71 -11.63 9.09 -2.81
C GLY A 71 -13.00 9.80 -2.90
N LYS A 72 -13.78 9.52 -3.95
CA LYS A 72 -15.15 10.05 -4.10
C LYS A 72 -16.10 9.51 -3.04
N ARG A 73 -16.13 8.20 -2.80
CA ARG A 73 -16.99 7.57 -1.78
C ARG A 73 -16.75 8.16 -0.39
N ILE A 74 -15.49 8.34 0.00
CA ILE A 74 -15.16 8.90 1.31
C ILE A 74 -15.57 10.38 1.42
N ARG A 75 -15.47 11.12 0.30
CA ARG A 75 -15.97 12.49 0.24
C ARG A 75 -17.48 12.54 0.39
N GLU A 76 -18.20 11.59 -0.20
CA GLU A 76 -19.66 11.45 -0.10
C GLU A 76 -20.10 11.03 1.31
N ASP A 77 -19.47 10.02 1.90
CA ASP A 77 -19.75 9.56 3.27
C ASP A 77 -19.57 10.68 4.29
N ARG A 78 -18.52 11.50 4.14
CA ARG A 78 -18.29 12.67 5.00
C ARG A 78 -19.33 13.77 4.81
N ARG A 79 -19.81 13.98 3.57
CA ARG A 79 -20.89 14.93 3.28
C ARG A 79 -22.23 14.47 3.87
N ALA A 80 -22.50 13.17 3.85
CA ALA A 80 -23.71 12.57 4.40
C ALA A 80 -23.75 12.62 5.95
N ALA A 81 -22.60 12.68 6.61
CA ALA A 81 -22.50 12.63 8.08
C ALA A 81 -22.93 13.93 8.83
N ILE A 82 -23.46 14.95 8.15
CA ILE A 82 -23.95 16.23 8.73
C ILE A 82 -22.96 16.79 9.79
N VAL A 83 -21.68 16.87 9.45
CA VAL A 83 -20.71 17.67 10.23
C VAL A 83 -20.43 18.92 9.41
N SER A 84 -20.95 20.05 9.90
CA SER A 84 -20.83 21.36 9.27
C SER A 84 -19.38 21.87 9.30
N ALA A 85 -18.99 22.43 8.16
CA ALA A 85 -17.93 23.40 7.92
C ALA A 85 -16.47 22.91 7.97
N ASP A 86 -15.88 22.91 6.77
CA ASP A 86 -14.46 23.23 6.52
C ASP A 86 -13.40 22.17 6.84
N VAL A 87 -13.75 20.89 6.77
CA VAL A 87 -12.73 19.83 6.67
C VAL A 87 -12.67 19.35 5.23
N ASP A 88 -11.62 19.79 4.55
CA ASP A 88 -11.35 19.43 3.16
C ASP A 88 -11.43 17.89 3.02
N GLY A 89 -12.15 17.44 2.00
CA GLY A 89 -12.21 16.02 1.68
C GLY A 89 -10.81 15.49 1.38
N TYR A 90 -10.64 14.16 1.31
CA TYR A 90 -9.36 13.65 0.82
C TYR A 90 -9.07 14.23 -0.56
N ARG A 91 -7.92 14.87 -0.73
CA ARG A 91 -7.51 15.51 -1.97
C ARG A 91 -7.25 14.45 -3.03
N ILE A 92 -8.05 14.45 -4.10
CA ILE A 92 -7.84 13.58 -5.25
C ILE A 92 -6.76 14.21 -6.14
N TRP A 93 -5.64 13.52 -6.27
CA TRP A 93 -4.53 13.96 -7.11
C TRP A 93 -4.81 13.64 -8.59
N SER A 94 -4.26 14.44 -9.50
CA SER A 94 -4.40 14.19 -10.93
C SER A 94 -3.59 12.97 -11.36
N ARG A 95 -4.00 12.36 -12.48
CA ARG A 95 -3.37 11.15 -13.04
C ARG A 95 -1.85 11.28 -13.20
N GLN A 96 -1.36 12.43 -13.66
CA GLN A 96 0.07 12.66 -13.85
C GLN A 96 0.84 12.67 -12.51
N VAL A 97 0.26 13.24 -11.45
CA VAL A 97 0.88 13.23 -10.12
C VAL A 97 0.84 11.82 -9.53
N ALA A 98 -0.29 11.13 -9.66
CA ALA A 98 -0.42 9.74 -9.26
C ALA A 98 0.58 8.83 -9.99
N ARG A 99 0.82 9.05 -11.30
CA ARG A 99 1.83 8.32 -12.06
C ARG A 99 3.23 8.55 -11.51
N SER A 100 3.60 9.78 -11.18
CA SER A 100 4.93 10.09 -10.61
C SER A 100 5.15 9.45 -9.23
N ALA A 101 4.10 9.34 -8.43
CA ALA A 101 4.15 8.59 -7.16
C ALA A 101 4.27 7.08 -7.42
N TRP A 102 3.59 6.59 -8.44
CA TRP A 102 3.65 5.19 -8.85
C TRP A 102 5.04 4.76 -9.35
N GLU A 103 5.74 5.61 -10.10
CA GLU A 103 7.14 5.36 -10.52
C GLU A 103 8.08 5.19 -9.31
N LYS A 104 7.83 5.90 -8.21
CA LYS A 104 8.62 5.75 -6.99
C LYS A 104 8.34 4.43 -6.29
N LEU A 105 7.08 3.99 -6.27
CA LEU A 105 6.71 2.67 -5.76
C LEU A 105 7.37 1.54 -6.57
N GLU A 106 7.47 1.71 -7.90
CA GLU A 106 8.20 0.80 -8.79
C GLU A 106 9.70 0.80 -8.48
N ALA A 107 10.30 1.98 -8.26
CA ALA A 107 11.70 2.10 -7.88
C ALA A 107 12.01 1.49 -6.48
N MET A 108 11.01 1.41 -5.61
CA MET A 108 11.09 0.73 -4.30
C MET A 108 10.80 -0.78 -4.38
N GLU A 109 10.56 -1.32 -5.58
CA GLU A 109 10.22 -2.73 -5.83
C GLU A 109 8.96 -3.23 -5.09
N LEU A 110 8.07 -2.32 -4.65
CA LEU A 110 6.78 -2.68 -4.03
C LEU A 110 5.74 -3.12 -5.05
N VAL A 111 5.92 -2.65 -6.27
CA VAL A 111 5.12 -2.96 -7.44
C VAL A 111 6.07 -3.57 -8.45
N VAL A 112 5.90 -4.85 -8.71
CA VAL A 112 6.74 -5.58 -9.65
C VAL A 112 5.96 -5.80 -10.92
N TYR A 113 6.52 -5.35 -12.04
CA TYR A 113 5.97 -5.68 -13.35
C TYR A 113 6.07 -7.19 -13.56
N ILE A 114 4.95 -7.78 -13.96
CA ILE A 114 4.94 -9.12 -14.51
C ILE A 114 5.47 -8.99 -15.93
N SER A 115 6.79 -8.82 -16.05
CA SER A 115 7.45 -9.05 -17.32
C SER A 115 7.13 -10.49 -17.65
N SER A 116 6.28 -10.70 -18.66
CA SER A 116 6.22 -12.00 -19.30
C SER A 116 7.67 -12.39 -19.56
N THR A 117 8.08 -13.55 -19.05
CA THR A 117 9.44 -14.08 -19.12
C THR A 117 9.77 -14.50 -20.55
N ALA A 118 9.48 -13.63 -21.51
CA ALA A 118 9.68 -13.85 -22.92
C ALA A 118 11.08 -13.35 -23.26
N THR A 119 12.08 -14.18 -22.96
CA THR A 119 13.43 -13.99 -23.47
C THR A 119 13.39 -13.96 -25.00
N GLY A 120 13.67 -12.79 -25.59
CA GLY A 120 13.65 -12.56 -27.04
C GLY A 120 12.76 -11.40 -27.48
N LYS A 121 12.45 -11.33 -28.78
CA LYS A 121 11.70 -10.22 -29.43
C LYS A 121 10.35 -9.86 -28.77
N ALA A 122 9.78 -10.76 -27.97
CA ALA A 122 8.56 -10.52 -27.20
C ALA A 122 8.77 -9.66 -25.93
N ALA A 123 9.96 -9.67 -25.29
CA ALA A 123 10.30 -8.69 -24.25
C ALA A 123 10.35 -7.26 -24.82
N ALA A 124 10.83 -7.09 -26.05
CA ALA A 124 10.81 -5.80 -26.74
C ALA A 124 9.39 -5.34 -27.11
N ALA A 125 8.47 -6.28 -27.38
CA ALA A 125 7.06 -5.99 -27.59
C ALA A 125 6.35 -5.57 -26.29
N GLY A 126 6.70 -6.18 -25.14
CA GLY A 126 6.22 -5.78 -23.82
C GLY A 126 6.76 -4.42 -23.36
N ALA A 127 7.97 -4.05 -23.79
CA ALA A 127 8.54 -2.71 -23.58
C ALA A 127 7.89 -1.64 -24.47
N ALA A 128 7.25 -2.03 -25.58
CA ALA A 128 6.56 -1.15 -26.52
C ALA A 128 5.04 -1.03 -26.25
N LEU A 129 4.50 -1.82 -25.34
CA LEU A 129 3.16 -1.59 -24.81
C LEU A 129 3.16 -0.27 -24.06
N ASP A 130 2.06 0.47 -24.20
CA ASP A 130 1.84 1.67 -23.40
C ASP A 130 2.01 1.29 -21.93
N ASP A 131 2.80 2.09 -21.22
CA ASP A 131 3.27 1.77 -19.87
C ASP A 131 2.10 1.53 -18.90
N GLU A 132 0.96 2.16 -19.20
CA GLU A 132 -0.31 2.02 -18.49
C GLU A 132 -1.02 0.66 -18.69
N LEU A 133 -0.63 -0.13 -19.70
CA LEU A 133 -1.17 -1.47 -19.98
C LEU A 133 -0.34 -2.58 -19.35
N LYS A 134 0.82 -2.26 -18.76
CA LYS A 134 1.68 -3.26 -18.16
C LYS A 134 1.01 -3.85 -16.92
N LEU A 135 1.08 -5.19 -16.85
CA LEU A 135 0.55 -5.93 -15.72
C LEU A 135 1.55 -5.88 -14.56
N ILE A 136 1.02 -5.57 -13.39
CA ILE A 136 1.74 -5.36 -12.15
C ILE A 136 1.22 -6.33 -11.10
N LYS A 137 2.12 -6.82 -10.26
CA LYS A 137 1.81 -7.52 -9.03
C LYS A 137 2.21 -6.63 -7.86
N VAL A 138 1.35 -6.56 -6.86
CA VAL A 138 1.61 -5.86 -5.60
C VAL A 138 2.08 -6.90 -4.60
N ASP A 139 3.26 -6.69 -3.99
CA ASP A 139 3.83 -7.64 -3.02
C ASP A 139 3.38 -7.36 -1.58
N ALA A 140 2.19 -6.76 -1.40
CA ALA A 140 1.65 -6.39 -0.10
C ALA A 140 0.14 -6.65 -0.04
N SER A 141 -0.30 -7.48 0.92
CA SER A 141 -1.72 -7.75 1.11
C SER A 141 -2.44 -6.60 1.83
N LEU A 142 -3.74 -6.42 1.54
CA LEU A 142 -4.54 -5.37 2.17
C LEU A 142 -4.56 -5.48 3.71
N LEU A 143 -4.54 -6.70 4.23
CA LEU A 143 -4.54 -6.98 5.67
C LEU A 143 -3.20 -6.58 6.32
N GLU A 144 -2.08 -6.90 5.67
CA GLU A 144 -0.75 -6.52 6.14
C GLU A 144 -0.61 -4.99 6.18
N ILE A 145 -0.98 -4.32 5.09
CA ILE A 145 -0.96 -2.86 5.00
C ILE A 145 -1.83 -2.24 6.11
N SER A 146 -3.03 -2.79 6.34
CA SER A 146 -3.93 -2.34 7.40
C SER A 146 -3.35 -2.48 8.81
N ASN A 147 -2.62 -3.58 9.06
CA ASN A 147 -1.97 -3.81 10.35
C ASN A 147 -0.76 -2.90 10.55
N MET A 148 0.02 -2.65 9.50
CA MET A 148 1.21 -1.79 9.55
C MET A 148 0.87 -0.32 9.82
N ILE A 149 -0.12 0.22 9.11
CA ILE A 149 -0.54 1.63 9.22
C ILE A 149 -1.15 1.97 10.59
N GLY A 150 -1.77 0.99 11.25
CA GLY A 150 -2.46 1.19 12.54
C GLY A 150 -3.80 1.95 12.41
N ARG A 151 -4.62 1.87 13.47
CA ARG A 151 -6.01 2.39 13.46
C ARG A 151 -6.13 3.92 13.53
N SER A 152 -5.06 4.62 13.87
CA SER A 152 -5.02 6.07 14.04
C SER A 152 -4.87 6.82 12.71
N HIS A 153 -4.36 6.16 11.67
CA HIS A 153 -4.07 6.82 10.39
C HIS A 153 -5.34 7.12 9.59
N PRO A 154 -5.43 8.27 8.88
CA PRO A 154 -6.61 8.63 8.10
C PRO A 154 -6.95 7.63 6.98
N LEU A 155 -5.93 7.00 6.38
CA LEU A 155 -6.10 5.99 5.33
C LEU A 155 -6.51 4.62 5.87
N HIS A 156 -6.53 4.39 7.19
CA HIS A 156 -6.98 3.10 7.74
C HIS A 156 -8.44 2.78 7.37
N LYS A 157 -9.26 3.81 7.14
CA LYS A 157 -10.64 3.60 6.64
C LYS A 157 -10.68 3.03 5.22
N TRP A 158 -9.63 3.26 4.43
CA TRP A 158 -9.51 2.79 3.05
C TRP A 158 -9.14 1.32 2.99
N THR A 159 -8.56 0.74 4.05
CA THR A 159 -8.23 -0.69 4.07
C THR A 159 -9.45 -1.58 4.33
N ARG A 160 -10.60 -0.99 4.69
CA ARG A 160 -11.85 -1.69 4.90
C ARG A 160 -12.63 -1.77 3.58
N ILE A 161 -12.88 -2.98 3.10
CA ILE A 161 -13.79 -3.28 1.98
C ILE A 161 -15.19 -3.55 2.53
#